data_AF-A0A2G6F929-F1
#
_entry.id   AF-A0A2G6F929-F1
#
_cell.length_a   1.000
_cell.length_b   1.000
_cell.length_c   1.000
_cell.angle_alpha   90.00
_cell.angle_beta   90.00
_cell.angle_gamma   90.00
#
_symmetry.space_group_name_H-M   'P 1'
#
loop_
_entity.id
_entity.type
_entity.pdbx_description
1 polymer ?
#
loop_
_entity_poly.entity_id
_entity_poly.type
_entity_poly.pdbx_seq_one_letter_code
_entity_poly.pdbx_strand_id
1 'polypeptide(L)'
;MKRLKKLLKKIVKNYFFWIGIVFIFFGSVLFPVKNILFSKLWFSNTIIIFSNEAEQRPCGGFFSVIGEAQNFPFDLTFKNIYQLPKLKKLPVPYKLKSITDTYNFWDTGLNADSEVCVSVVKNFYNQLPNKKTDNVILINYSVLESLLSVVGDITLNDYKVNDKNVFRFLSESVANVDRHNLNALKERKSVLKPIITGVVKKTILQPWKWRLLAKKVKSLVLNGDIYISNISHHITPHNSFGVVEWNVGGGKSSRFLQKKMDIFLREIKPNIWETQVKVLVQNTLGVSEPFGQTWKGHLEILVPDFINEPKTLYDVVLKPGQSISRNFAFVSHAKDLKKLNLFSPRGQKTNFFVTVSVFPQQEIIDSNGTILDFTTSFSKIVRNGITEFYWNRKADVQDPFVTYHERLFYEQLPEDFKVGPKQFENLKEIFDKNDFIVEVHTNEPILIKDLEVFLRDIGKVETFEKRTLKQVKILSDNAFLLAFTKETEQIGEFFEMTLSGITDFWGNKLKPKVYTIPEKNMKN
;
A
#
# COMPACT_ATOMS: atom_id res chain seq x y z
N MET A 1 -58.90 -24.72 40.52
CA MET A 1 -58.63 -24.49 39.07
C MET A 1 -58.21 -23.05 38.70
N LYS A 2 -58.96 -21.99 39.07
CA LYS A 2 -58.60 -20.57 38.73
C LYS A 2 -57.25 -20.10 39.29
N ARG A 3 -56.88 -20.49 40.53
CA ARG A 3 -55.57 -20.17 41.14
C ARG A 3 -54.39 -20.83 40.39
N LEU A 4 -54.55 -22.08 39.95
CA LEU A 4 -53.54 -22.81 39.16
C LEU A 4 -53.30 -22.15 37.80
N LYS A 5 -54.36 -21.75 37.08
CA LYS A 5 -54.25 -21.01 35.81
C LYS A 5 -53.54 -19.66 35.98
N LYS A 6 -53.79 -18.95 37.09
CA LYS A 6 -53.10 -17.67 37.41
C LYS A 6 -51.62 -17.88 37.73
N LEU A 7 -51.28 -18.95 38.44
CA LEU A 7 -49.89 -19.31 38.75
C LEU A 7 -49.11 -19.70 37.48
N LEU A 8 -49.68 -20.58 36.65
CA LEU A 8 -49.11 -20.97 35.35
C LEU A 8 -48.88 -19.77 34.44
N LYS A 9 -49.87 -18.86 34.31
CA LYS A 9 -49.72 -17.64 33.51
C LYS A 9 -48.59 -16.73 34.02
N LYS A 10 -48.37 -16.67 35.34
CA LYS A 10 -47.26 -15.91 35.96
C LYS A 10 -45.91 -16.58 35.68
N ILE A 11 -45.82 -17.90 35.80
CA ILE A 11 -44.61 -18.67 35.50
C ILE A 11 -44.24 -18.53 34.03
N VAL A 12 -45.20 -18.73 33.13
CA VAL A 12 -45.00 -18.58 31.68
C VAL A 12 -44.58 -17.15 31.32
N LYS A 13 -45.24 -16.12 31.88
CA LYS A 13 -44.85 -14.71 31.65
C LYS A 13 -43.42 -14.44 32.14
N ASN A 14 -43.05 -14.93 33.32
CA ASN A 14 -41.70 -14.79 33.85
C ASN A 14 -40.68 -15.53 32.99
N TYR A 15 -41.01 -16.72 32.51
CA TYR A 15 -40.15 -17.50 31.63
C TYR A 15 -39.88 -16.78 30.29
N PHE A 16 -40.93 -16.27 29.64
CA PHE A 16 -40.78 -15.46 28.42
C PHE A 16 -40.01 -14.16 28.67
N PHE A 17 -40.18 -13.53 29.83
CA PHE A 17 -39.42 -12.35 30.21
C PHE A 17 -37.92 -12.64 30.34
N TRP A 18 -37.55 -13.73 31.03
CA TRP A 18 -36.16 -14.16 31.13
C TRP A 18 -35.56 -14.59 29.80
N ILE A 19 -36.33 -15.30 28.96
CA ILE A 19 -35.94 -15.59 27.57
C ILE A 19 -35.67 -14.29 26.82
N GLY A 20 -36.56 -13.31 26.93
CA GLY A 20 -36.39 -11.99 26.30
C GLY A 20 -35.10 -11.29 26.75
N ILE A 21 -34.81 -11.27 28.05
CA ILE A 21 -33.57 -10.71 28.59
C ILE A 21 -32.34 -11.45 28.04
N VAL A 22 -32.39 -12.78 28.01
CA VAL A 22 -31.30 -13.60 27.47
C VAL A 22 -31.08 -13.29 25.98
N PHE A 23 -32.14 -13.21 25.17
CA PHE A 23 -32.03 -12.80 23.76
C PHE A 23 -31.46 -11.40 23.58
N ILE A 24 -31.90 -10.42 24.39
CA ILE A 24 -31.36 -9.06 24.34
C ILE A 24 -29.88 -9.03 24.75
N PHE A 25 -29.51 -9.80 25.77
CA PHE A 25 -28.13 -9.95 26.20
C PHE A 25 -27.27 -10.54 25.08
N PHE A 26 -27.63 -11.72 24.55
CA PHE A 26 -26.92 -12.35 23.43
C PHE A 26 -26.87 -11.45 22.19
N GLY A 27 -27.99 -10.81 21.84
CA GLY A 27 -28.08 -9.88 20.72
C GLY A 27 -27.11 -8.71 20.88
N SER A 28 -27.08 -8.06 22.05
CA SER A 28 -26.18 -6.92 22.31
C SER A 28 -24.70 -7.32 22.37
N VAL A 29 -24.41 -8.48 22.95
CA VAL A 29 -23.05 -9.00 23.16
C VAL A 29 -22.43 -9.47 21.85
N LEU A 30 -23.20 -10.16 21.02
CA LEU A 30 -22.73 -10.74 19.75
C LEU A 30 -22.99 -9.82 18.55
N PHE A 31 -23.66 -8.68 18.72
CA PHE A 31 -23.85 -7.68 17.66
C PHE A 31 -22.59 -7.33 16.86
N PRO A 32 -21.38 -7.19 17.47
CA PRO A 32 -20.17 -6.90 16.70
C PRO A 32 -19.83 -7.95 15.64
N VAL A 33 -20.27 -9.20 15.82
CA VAL A 33 -20.06 -10.33 14.90
C VAL A 33 -21.35 -10.78 14.23
N LYS A 34 -22.37 -9.90 14.13
CA LYS A 34 -23.68 -10.23 13.54
C LYS A 34 -23.58 -10.84 12.14
N ASN A 35 -22.64 -10.38 11.31
CA ASN A 35 -22.47 -10.90 9.95
C ASN A 35 -22.01 -12.37 9.96
N ILE A 36 -21.23 -12.78 10.95
CA ILE A 36 -20.85 -14.19 11.16
C ILE A 36 -22.06 -14.96 11.67
N LEU A 37 -22.81 -14.41 12.64
CA LEU A 37 -23.97 -15.06 13.23
C LEU A 37 -25.13 -15.30 12.26
N PHE A 38 -25.40 -14.37 11.35
CA PHE A 38 -26.51 -14.47 10.40
C PHE A 38 -26.10 -15.08 9.06
N SER A 39 -24.85 -15.52 8.93
CA SER A 39 -24.39 -16.21 7.73
C SER A 39 -24.87 -17.66 7.68
N LYS A 40 -24.79 -18.26 6.48
CA LYS A 40 -25.03 -19.69 6.28
C LYS A 40 -24.01 -20.60 6.98
N LEU A 41 -23.00 -20.04 7.68
CA LEU A 41 -21.98 -20.81 8.39
C LEU A 41 -22.57 -21.78 9.43
N TRP A 42 -23.65 -21.40 10.11
CA TRP A 42 -24.24 -22.18 11.20
C TRP A 42 -24.64 -23.61 10.81
N PHE A 43 -25.10 -23.80 9.59
CA PHE A 43 -25.60 -25.09 9.10
C PHE A 43 -24.67 -25.73 8.07
N SER A 44 -23.46 -25.21 7.92
CA SER A 44 -22.52 -25.61 6.89
C SER A 44 -21.35 -26.39 7.47
N ASN A 45 -20.81 -27.30 6.68
CA ASN A 45 -19.54 -27.95 7.02
C ASN A 45 -18.41 -26.96 6.77
N THR A 46 -17.65 -26.65 7.80
CA THR A 46 -16.59 -25.65 7.75
C THR A 46 -15.25 -26.31 8.05
N ILE A 47 -14.25 -26.07 7.20
CA ILE A 47 -12.87 -26.36 7.53
C ILE A 47 -12.20 -25.11 8.09
N ILE A 48 -11.53 -25.26 9.21
CA ILE A 48 -10.75 -24.22 9.87
C ILE A 48 -9.28 -24.57 9.70
N ILE A 49 -8.51 -23.72 9.03
CA ILE A 49 -7.09 -23.94 8.79
C ILE A 49 -6.31 -22.97 9.64
N PHE A 50 -5.43 -23.51 10.47
CA PHE A 50 -4.46 -22.71 11.16
C PHE A 50 -3.21 -22.56 10.30
N SER A 51 -2.88 -21.32 9.97
CA SER A 51 -1.68 -20.94 9.23
C SER A 51 -0.60 -20.46 10.20
N ASN A 52 0.58 -21.06 10.12
CA ASN A 52 1.75 -20.63 10.87
C ASN A 52 2.44 -19.48 10.12
N GLU A 53 2.17 -18.25 10.53
CA GLU A 53 2.72 -17.05 9.89
C GLU A 53 4.25 -16.89 10.11
N ALA A 54 4.83 -17.66 11.01
CA ALA A 54 6.28 -17.69 11.20
C ALA A 54 7.01 -18.47 10.08
N GLU A 55 6.28 -19.27 9.30
CA GLU A 55 6.75 -19.97 8.10
C GLU A 55 5.98 -19.44 6.89
N GLN A 56 6.34 -18.23 6.46
CA GLN A 56 5.38 -17.42 5.72
C GLN A 56 5.16 -17.85 4.27
N ARG A 57 3.89 -17.81 3.85
CA ARG A 57 3.43 -18.09 2.49
C ARG A 57 2.46 -16.99 2.06
N PRO A 58 2.17 -16.83 0.76
CA PRO A 58 1.25 -15.79 0.28
C PRO A 58 -0.13 -15.79 0.94
N CYS A 59 -0.63 -16.97 1.34
CA CYS A 59 -1.95 -17.11 1.96
C CYS A 59 -1.96 -17.04 3.51
N GLY A 60 -0.93 -16.45 4.14
CA GLY A 60 -0.88 -16.29 5.60
C GLY A 60 -0.03 -17.30 6.35
N GLY A 61 0.72 -18.15 5.66
CA GLY A 61 1.69 -19.03 6.27
C GLY A 61 1.52 -20.50 5.91
N PHE A 62 2.40 -21.32 6.46
CA PHE A 62 2.34 -22.77 6.29
C PHE A 62 1.11 -23.33 7.01
N PHE A 63 0.27 -24.09 6.31
CA PHE A 63 -0.89 -24.71 6.93
C PHE A 63 -0.45 -25.85 7.83
N SER A 64 -0.82 -25.79 9.10
CA SER A 64 -0.24 -26.65 10.12
C SER A 64 -1.24 -27.62 10.73
N VAL A 65 -2.46 -27.14 10.98
CA VAL A 65 -3.54 -27.85 11.65
C VAL A 65 -4.84 -27.56 10.90
N ILE A 66 -5.65 -28.60 10.75
CA ILE A 66 -7.00 -28.51 10.20
C ILE A 66 -8.02 -28.84 11.29
N GLY A 67 -9.04 -28.00 11.40
CA GLY A 67 -10.24 -28.22 12.18
C GLY A 67 -11.39 -28.55 11.24
N GLU A 68 -12.15 -29.59 11.53
CA GLU A 68 -13.44 -29.86 10.89
C GLU A 68 -14.52 -29.42 11.88
N ALA A 69 -15.33 -28.45 11.48
CA ALA A 69 -16.34 -27.84 12.33
C ALA A 69 -17.74 -27.97 11.69
N GLN A 70 -18.67 -28.47 12.48
CA GLN A 70 -20.11 -28.28 12.26
C GLN A 70 -20.57 -27.27 13.30
N ASN A 71 -21.11 -26.13 12.88
CA ASN A 71 -21.46 -25.05 13.82
C ASN A 71 -22.77 -25.33 14.58
N PHE A 72 -23.66 -26.16 14.01
CA PHE A 72 -24.90 -26.58 14.65
C PHE A 72 -25.32 -28.02 14.28
N PRO A 73 -25.49 -28.93 15.27
CA PRO A 73 -24.96 -28.81 16.63
C PRO A 73 -23.45 -28.58 16.61
N PHE A 74 -22.90 -27.85 17.58
CA PHE A 74 -21.48 -27.53 17.60
C PHE A 74 -20.64 -28.80 17.79
N ASP A 75 -19.91 -29.18 16.76
CA ASP A 75 -18.87 -30.19 16.80
C ASP A 75 -17.60 -29.64 16.16
N LEU A 76 -16.46 -29.89 16.80
CA LEU A 76 -15.17 -29.37 16.38
C LEU A 76 -14.09 -30.40 16.64
N THR A 77 -13.52 -30.92 15.55
CA THR A 77 -12.42 -31.88 15.62
C THR A 77 -11.16 -31.28 15.01
N PHE A 78 -10.02 -31.45 15.66
CA PHE A 78 -8.72 -30.99 15.17
C PHE A 78 -7.86 -32.17 14.78
N LYS A 79 -7.17 -32.04 13.63
CA LYS A 79 -6.24 -33.02 13.10
C LYS A 79 -4.96 -32.33 12.65
N ASN A 80 -3.85 -33.06 12.76
CA ASN A 80 -2.60 -32.60 12.18
C ASN A 80 -2.72 -32.72 10.64
N ILE A 81 -2.32 -31.69 9.91
CA ILE A 81 -2.50 -31.64 8.45
C ILE A 81 -1.82 -32.80 7.71
N TYR A 82 -0.73 -33.35 8.28
CA TYR A 82 -0.02 -34.51 7.73
C TYR A 82 -0.78 -35.84 7.86
N GLN A 83 -1.88 -35.86 8.62
CA GLN A 83 -2.75 -37.03 8.75
C GLN A 83 -3.77 -37.12 7.61
N LEU A 84 -3.89 -36.07 6.78
CA LEU A 84 -4.75 -36.11 5.62
C LEU A 84 -4.18 -37.10 4.57
N PRO A 85 -5.05 -37.85 3.86
CA PRO A 85 -4.62 -38.70 2.78
C PRO A 85 -3.86 -37.88 1.73
N LYS A 86 -2.78 -38.45 1.18
CA LYS A 86 -2.11 -37.86 0.02
C LYS A 86 -3.01 -38.07 -1.20
N LEU A 87 -3.28 -36.99 -1.94
CA LEU A 87 -3.94 -37.08 -3.25
C LEU A 87 -2.95 -37.58 -4.31
N LYS A 88 -3.47 -37.94 -5.50
CA LYS A 88 -2.64 -38.24 -6.68
C LYS A 88 -1.62 -37.12 -6.89
N LYS A 89 -0.40 -37.47 -7.33
CA LYS A 89 0.69 -36.51 -7.58
C LYS A 89 0.22 -35.44 -8.57
N LEU A 90 -0.11 -34.26 -8.05
CA LEU A 90 -0.30 -33.05 -8.82
C LEU A 90 1.08 -32.45 -9.15
N PRO A 91 1.22 -31.77 -10.31
CA PRO A 91 2.48 -31.11 -10.65
C PRO A 91 2.83 -30.08 -9.59
N VAL A 92 4.08 -30.10 -9.12
CA VAL A 92 4.56 -29.13 -8.14
C VAL A 92 4.64 -27.74 -8.78
N PRO A 93 3.98 -26.74 -8.19
CA PRO A 93 4.11 -25.35 -8.63
C PRO A 93 5.58 -24.92 -8.66
N TYR A 94 6.00 -24.19 -9.69
CA TYR A 94 7.39 -23.79 -9.90
C TYR A 94 8.05 -23.21 -8.63
N LYS A 95 7.34 -22.35 -7.89
CA LYS A 95 7.77 -21.71 -6.65
C LYS A 95 8.03 -22.66 -5.47
N LEU A 96 7.64 -23.94 -5.58
CA LEU A 96 7.88 -24.98 -4.59
C LEU A 96 8.89 -26.03 -5.04
N LYS A 97 9.27 -26.05 -6.32
CA LYS A 97 10.17 -27.07 -6.87
C LYS A 97 11.55 -27.11 -6.19
N SER A 98 11.97 -26.00 -5.58
CA SER A 98 13.21 -25.92 -4.82
C SER A 98 13.21 -26.73 -3.51
N ILE A 99 12.04 -27.14 -3.01
CA ILE A 99 11.90 -27.72 -1.66
C ILE A 99 11.05 -28.99 -1.58
N THR A 100 10.28 -29.30 -2.63
CA THR A 100 9.46 -30.52 -2.64
C THR A 100 9.20 -30.98 -4.07
N ASP A 101 9.17 -32.30 -4.25
CA ASP A 101 8.74 -32.97 -5.49
C ASP A 101 7.26 -33.39 -5.43
N THR A 102 6.56 -33.03 -4.35
CA THR A 102 5.15 -33.37 -4.15
C THR A 102 4.34 -32.16 -3.75
N TYR A 103 3.16 -32.02 -4.35
CA TYR A 103 2.19 -30.99 -4.00
C TYR A 103 1.12 -31.58 -3.08
N ASN A 104 1.13 -31.19 -1.81
CA ASN A 104 0.22 -31.72 -0.80
C ASN A 104 -0.78 -30.66 -0.32
N PHE A 105 -1.74 -31.04 0.53
CA PHE A 105 -2.76 -30.11 1.03
C PHE A 105 -2.17 -28.91 1.78
N TRP A 106 -1.12 -29.12 2.59
CA TRP A 106 -0.47 -28.02 3.32
C TRP A 106 0.28 -27.03 2.41
N ASP A 107 0.54 -27.43 1.15
CA ASP A 107 1.19 -26.60 0.15
C ASP A 107 0.17 -25.74 -0.61
N THR A 108 -1.13 -25.82 -0.35
CA THR A 108 -2.16 -25.09 -1.13
C THR A 108 -2.19 -23.58 -0.90
N GLY A 109 -1.52 -23.08 0.14
CA GLY A 109 -1.48 -21.66 0.53
C GLY A 109 -0.59 -20.75 -0.34
N LEU A 110 -0.53 -20.97 -1.65
CA LEU A 110 0.42 -20.30 -2.56
C LEU A 110 -0.13 -19.06 -3.27
N ASN A 111 -1.43 -18.80 -3.18
CA ASN A 111 -1.99 -17.60 -3.80
C ASN A 111 -2.04 -16.45 -2.78
N ALA A 112 -1.58 -15.27 -3.18
CA ALA A 112 -1.68 -14.05 -2.39
C ALA A 112 -3.12 -13.52 -2.35
N ASP A 113 -3.92 -13.87 -3.36
CA ASP A 113 -5.36 -13.67 -3.38
C ASP A 113 -6.03 -14.64 -2.41
N SER A 114 -6.67 -14.10 -1.38
CA SER A 114 -7.32 -14.87 -0.34
C SER A 114 -8.50 -15.71 -0.85
N GLU A 115 -9.23 -15.22 -1.85
CA GLU A 115 -10.35 -15.94 -2.45
C GLU A 115 -9.86 -17.16 -3.22
N VAL A 116 -8.88 -16.93 -4.10
CA VAL A 116 -8.31 -18.00 -4.92
C VAL A 116 -7.66 -19.04 -4.02
N CYS A 117 -6.94 -18.61 -2.99
CA CYS A 117 -6.36 -19.52 -2.00
C CYS A 117 -7.44 -20.39 -1.33
N VAL A 118 -8.51 -19.79 -0.82
CA VAL A 118 -9.60 -20.54 -0.17
C VAL A 118 -10.31 -21.47 -1.15
N SER A 119 -10.51 -21.04 -2.40
CA SER A 119 -11.09 -21.89 -3.44
C SER A 119 -10.21 -23.11 -3.73
N VAL A 120 -8.90 -22.93 -3.85
CA VAL A 120 -7.94 -24.03 -4.05
C VAL A 120 -7.96 -24.99 -2.87
N VAL A 121 -7.93 -24.46 -1.65
CA VAL A 121 -8.04 -25.24 -0.41
C VAL A 121 -9.33 -26.07 -0.38
N LYS A 122 -10.48 -25.43 -0.65
CA LYS A 122 -11.79 -26.08 -0.67
C LYS A 122 -11.83 -27.19 -1.71
N ASN A 123 -11.33 -26.92 -2.91
CA ASN A 123 -11.30 -27.89 -4.00
C ASN A 123 -10.40 -29.09 -3.65
N PHE A 124 -9.21 -28.85 -3.08
CA PHE A 124 -8.32 -29.92 -2.66
C PHE A 124 -8.96 -30.77 -1.55
N TYR A 125 -9.57 -30.13 -0.54
CA TYR A 125 -10.21 -30.85 0.56
C TYR A 125 -11.38 -31.73 0.08
N ASN A 126 -12.19 -31.22 -0.86
CA ASN A 126 -13.33 -31.93 -1.42
C ASN A 126 -12.94 -33.09 -2.35
N GLN A 127 -11.68 -33.19 -2.77
CA GLN A 127 -11.16 -34.36 -3.49
C GLN A 127 -10.82 -35.52 -2.55
N LEU A 128 -10.77 -35.30 -1.23
CA LEU A 128 -10.50 -36.36 -0.27
C LEU A 128 -11.76 -37.26 -0.10
N PRO A 129 -11.59 -38.60 0.03
CA PRO A 129 -12.72 -39.50 0.18
C PRO A 129 -13.60 -39.14 1.39
N ASN A 130 -14.92 -39.10 1.18
CA ASN A 130 -15.93 -38.78 2.21
C ASN A 130 -15.73 -37.41 2.88
N LYS A 131 -15.03 -36.47 2.24
CA LYS A 131 -14.85 -35.10 2.72
C LYS A 131 -15.58 -34.12 1.82
N LYS A 132 -16.42 -33.28 2.43
CA LYS A 132 -17.08 -32.16 1.79
C LYS A 132 -17.11 -30.98 2.74
N THR A 133 -16.70 -29.82 2.24
CA THR A 133 -16.76 -28.56 2.97
C THR A 133 -17.45 -27.50 2.12
N ASP A 134 -18.27 -26.69 2.79
CA ASP A 134 -18.98 -25.58 2.17
C ASP A 134 -18.18 -24.28 2.35
N ASN A 135 -17.53 -24.14 3.50
CA ASN A 135 -16.80 -22.94 3.90
C ASN A 135 -15.38 -23.25 4.36
N VAL A 136 -14.52 -22.24 4.27
CA VAL A 136 -13.14 -22.29 4.74
C VAL A 136 -12.88 -21.07 5.59
N ILE A 137 -12.30 -21.29 6.77
CA ILE A 137 -11.81 -20.25 7.66
C ILE A 137 -10.30 -20.40 7.77
N LEU A 138 -9.54 -19.35 7.47
CA LEU A 138 -8.10 -19.31 7.69
C LEU A 138 -7.81 -18.49 8.96
N ILE A 139 -7.00 -19.03 9.87
CA ILE A 139 -6.69 -18.43 11.17
C ILE A 139 -5.17 -18.37 11.37
N ASN A 140 -4.60 -17.19 11.54
CA ASN A 140 -3.20 -17.02 11.92
C ASN A 140 -2.98 -17.43 13.38
N TYR A 141 -1.79 -17.90 13.75
CA TYR A 141 -1.50 -18.25 15.14
C TYR A 141 -1.55 -17.06 16.10
N SER A 142 -1.27 -15.84 15.63
CA SER A 142 -1.46 -14.58 16.37
C SER A 142 -2.91 -14.33 16.80
N VAL A 143 -3.89 -15.04 16.24
CA VAL A 143 -5.27 -15.04 16.76
C VAL A 143 -5.32 -15.64 18.16
N LEU A 144 -4.53 -16.67 18.46
CA LEU A 144 -4.48 -17.26 19.80
C LEU A 144 -3.91 -16.29 20.84
N GLU A 145 -2.82 -15.59 20.50
CA GLU A 145 -2.27 -14.50 21.32
C GLU A 145 -3.35 -13.46 21.63
N SER A 146 -4.07 -13.04 20.58
CA SER A 146 -5.16 -12.08 20.68
C SER A 146 -6.34 -12.54 21.53
N LEU A 147 -6.74 -13.81 21.45
CA LEU A 147 -7.84 -14.35 22.25
C LEU A 147 -7.42 -14.54 23.71
N LEU A 148 -6.21 -15.05 23.96
CA LEU A 148 -5.66 -15.22 25.31
C LEU A 148 -5.54 -13.88 26.05
N SER A 149 -5.24 -12.78 25.35
CA SER A 149 -5.18 -11.43 25.95
C SER A 149 -6.51 -10.99 26.57
N VAL A 150 -7.63 -11.58 26.14
CA VAL A 150 -8.97 -11.31 26.67
C VAL A 150 -9.39 -12.38 27.67
N VAL A 151 -9.23 -13.65 27.31
CA VAL A 151 -9.70 -14.79 28.11
C VAL A 151 -8.84 -15.01 29.37
N GLY A 152 -7.56 -14.66 29.29
CA GLY A 152 -6.53 -14.92 30.30
C GLY A 152 -5.88 -16.30 30.15
N ASP A 153 -4.86 -16.54 30.96
CA ASP A 153 -3.94 -17.67 30.87
C ASP A 153 -4.62 -19.04 30.93
N ILE A 154 -4.12 -20.04 30.22
CA ILE A 154 -4.56 -21.44 30.28
C ILE A 154 -3.48 -22.28 30.93
N THR A 155 -3.85 -23.15 31.86
CA THR A 155 -2.89 -24.08 32.48
C THR A 155 -2.91 -25.41 31.73
N LEU A 156 -1.76 -25.87 31.26
CA LEU A 156 -1.56 -27.15 30.58
C LEU A 156 -0.37 -27.86 31.22
N ASN A 157 -0.58 -29.02 31.85
CA ASN A 157 0.47 -29.80 32.52
C ASN A 157 1.37 -28.90 33.41
N ASP A 158 0.73 -28.13 34.31
CA ASP A 158 1.36 -27.15 35.21
C ASP A 158 2.06 -25.94 34.56
N TYR A 159 2.06 -25.87 33.22
CA TYR A 159 2.55 -24.71 32.48
C TYR A 159 1.44 -23.70 32.19
N LYS A 160 1.66 -22.42 32.52
CA LYS A 160 0.73 -21.32 32.19
C LYS A 160 1.03 -20.75 30.81
N VAL A 161 0.12 -20.98 29.87
CA VAL A 161 0.14 -20.44 28.52
C VAL A 161 -0.70 -19.16 28.46
N ASN A 162 -0.12 -18.05 28.01
CA ASN A 162 -0.75 -16.74 27.89
C ASN A 162 -0.44 -16.09 26.53
N ASP A 163 -0.93 -14.86 26.33
CA ASP A 163 -0.76 -14.10 25.10
C ASP A 163 0.71 -13.78 24.77
N LYS A 164 1.58 -13.70 25.78
CA LYS A 164 3.00 -13.36 25.61
C LYS A 164 3.88 -14.57 25.29
N ASN A 165 3.52 -15.76 25.80
CA ASN A 165 4.35 -16.96 25.67
C ASN A 165 3.77 -18.04 24.76
N VAL A 166 2.51 -17.95 24.32
CA VAL A 166 1.87 -19.02 23.52
C VAL A 166 2.64 -19.37 22.25
N PHE A 167 3.20 -18.39 21.54
CA PHE A 167 4.01 -18.64 20.36
C PHE A 167 5.30 -19.40 20.69
N ARG A 168 5.99 -18.98 21.76
CA ARG A 168 7.20 -19.63 22.26
C ARG A 168 6.90 -21.06 22.68
N PHE A 169 5.86 -21.25 23.49
CA PHE A 169 5.39 -22.54 23.97
C PHE A 169 5.04 -23.49 22.81
N LEU A 170 4.24 -23.03 21.83
CA LEU A 170 3.92 -23.82 20.63
C LEU A 170 5.17 -24.16 19.82
N SER A 171 6.11 -23.23 19.74
CA SER A 171 7.33 -23.41 18.97
C SER A 171 8.27 -24.42 19.59
N GLU A 172 8.50 -24.33 20.89
CA GLU A 172 9.32 -25.25 21.69
C GLU A 172 8.67 -26.63 21.74
N SER A 173 7.34 -26.70 21.93
CA SER A 173 6.59 -27.97 21.93
C SER A 173 6.75 -28.76 20.63
N VAL A 174 6.81 -28.08 19.49
CA VAL A 174 7.06 -28.74 18.19
C VAL A 174 8.55 -29.08 17.99
N ALA A 175 9.46 -28.30 18.58
CA ALA A 175 10.91 -28.49 18.44
C ALA A 175 11.44 -29.64 19.30
N ASN A 176 10.89 -29.82 20.51
CA ASN A 176 11.32 -30.82 21.49
C ASN A 176 10.79 -32.25 21.21
N VAL A 177 10.30 -32.50 20.00
CA VAL A 177 9.82 -33.81 19.59
C VAL A 177 10.95 -34.59 18.93
N ASP A 178 11.18 -35.81 19.40
CA ASP A 178 12.12 -36.73 18.77
C ASP A 178 11.71 -37.00 17.31
N ARG A 179 12.58 -36.58 16.38
CA ARG A 179 12.36 -36.70 14.94
C ARG A 179 12.57 -38.13 14.43
N HIS A 180 13.13 -39.01 15.25
CA HIS A 180 13.32 -40.43 14.91
C HIS A 180 12.10 -41.28 15.31
N ASN A 181 11.18 -40.74 16.11
CA ASN A 181 9.96 -41.43 16.52
C ASN A 181 8.75 -40.99 15.67
N LEU A 182 8.28 -41.88 14.79
CA LEU A 182 7.13 -41.62 13.91
C LEU A 182 5.84 -41.28 14.65
N ASN A 183 5.62 -41.86 15.85
CA ASN A 183 4.43 -41.56 16.66
C ASN A 183 4.55 -40.16 17.28
N ALA A 184 5.72 -39.81 17.81
CA ALA A 184 5.98 -38.48 18.34
C ALA A 184 5.85 -37.40 17.24
N LEU A 185 6.31 -37.67 16.02
CA LEU A 185 6.12 -36.78 14.86
C LEU A 185 4.65 -36.56 14.49
N LYS A 186 3.81 -37.60 14.59
CA LYS A 186 2.36 -37.47 14.38
C LYS A 186 1.73 -36.56 15.44
N GLU A 187 2.18 -36.69 16.68
CA GLU A 187 1.65 -35.96 17.84
C GLU A 187 2.25 -34.57 18.04
N ARG A 188 3.30 -34.18 17.31
CA ARG A 188 4.02 -32.90 17.54
C ARG A 188 3.17 -31.63 17.56
N LYS A 189 2.01 -31.63 16.89
CA LYS A 189 1.07 -30.49 16.84
C LYS A 189 -0.18 -30.70 17.72
N SER A 190 -0.22 -31.79 18.52
CA SER A 190 -1.34 -32.13 19.40
C SER A 190 -1.56 -31.07 20.48
N VAL A 191 -0.51 -30.37 20.90
CA VAL A 191 -0.51 -29.29 21.91
C VAL A 191 -1.44 -28.13 21.54
N LEU A 192 -1.74 -27.92 20.26
CA LEU A 192 -2.67 -26.87 19.84
C LEU A 192 -4.11 -27.17 20.29
N LYS A 193 -4.52 -28.45 20.28
CA LYS A 193 -5.87 -28.88 20.67
C LYS A 193 -6.21 -28.48 22.10
N PRO A 194 -5.42 -28.82 23.14
CA PRO A 194 -5.76 -28.46 24.51
C PRO A 194 -5.72 -26.95 24.76
N ILE A 195 -4.88 -26.19 24.04
CA ILE A 195 -4.92 -24.71 24.06
C ILE A 195 -6.27 -24.22 23.54
N ILE A 196 -6.67 -24.62 22.33
CA ILE A 196 -7.94 -24.16 21.72
C ILE A 196 -9.13 -24.57 22.59
N THR A 197 -9.18 -25.82 23.05
CA THR A 197 -10.24 -26.30 23.94
C THR A 197 -10.27 -25.50 25.25
N GLY A 198 -9.10 -25.16 25.80
CA GLY A 198 -9.00 -24.30 26.98
C GLY A 198 -9.53 -22.88 26.72
N VAL A 199 -9.21 -22.27 25.57
CA VAL A 199 -9.71 -20.95 25.17
C VAL A 199 -11.23 -20.98 25.03
N VAL A 200 -11.78 -21.99 24.35
CA VAL A 200 -13.23 -22.16 24.15
C VAL A 200 -13.93 -22.38 25.49
N LYS A 201 -13.43 -23.30 26.33
CA LYS A 201 -14.02 -23.57 27.65
C LYS A 201 -14.04 -22.32 28.52
N LYS A 202 -12.91 -21.60 28.61
CA LYS A 202 -12.85 -20.35 29.38
C LYS A 202 -13.74 -19.25 28.78
N THR A 203 -13.84 -19.18 27.45
CA THR A 203 -14.76 -18.26 26.78
C THR A 203 -16.20 -18.53 27.23
N ILE A 204 -16.66 -19.78 27.17
CA ILE A 204 -18.02 -20.18 27.60
C ILE A 204 -18.27 -19.84 29.07
N LEU A 205 -17.29 -20.10 29.94
CA LEU A 205 -17.38 -19.84 31.38
C LEU A 205 -17.30 -18.35 31.76
N GLN A 206 -16.96 -17.46 30.84
CA GLN A 206 -16.78 -16.02 31.10
C GLN A 206 -17.70 -15.17 30.21
N PRO A 207 -19.04 -15.27 30.35
CA PRO A 207 -19.99 -14.54 29.52
C PRO A 207 -19.84 -13.02 29.57
N TRP A 208 -19.36 -12.47 30.69
CA TRP A 208 -19.08 -11.03 30.81
C TRP A 208 -17.97 -10.54 29.86
N LYS A 209 -17.11 -11.43 29.35
CA LYS A 209 -16.06 -11.10 28.38
C LYS A 209 -16.51 -11.25 26.92
N TRP A 210 -17.66 -11.85 26.64
CA TRP A 210 -18.09 -12.14 25.27
C TRP A 210 -18.17 -10.89 24.38
N ARG A 211 -18.56 -9.74 24.94
CA ARG A 211 -18.59 -8.48 24.17
C ARG A 211 -17.19 -8.05 23.73
N LEU A 212 -16.19 -8.20 24.61
CA LEU A 212 -14.79 -7.89 24.30
C LEU A 212 -14.25 -8.89 23.26
N LEU A 213 -14.58 -10.18 23.42
CA LEU A 213 -14.21 -11.22 22.46
C LEU A 213 -14.84 -10.97 21.09
N ALA A 214 -16.13 -10.65 21.01
CA ALA A 214 -16.80 -10.33 19.76
C ALA A 214 -16.17 -9.12 19.06
N LYS A 215 -15.84 -8.06 19.81
CA LYS A 215 -15.09 -6.90 19.28
C LYS A 215 -13.71 -7.32 18.77
N LYS A 216 -12.98 -8.16 19.52
CA LYS A 216 -11.65 -8.64 19.15
C LYS A 216 -11.69 -9.52 17.89
N VAL A 217 -12.63 -10.46 17.81
CA VAL A 217 -12.86 -11.31 16.62
C VAL A 217 -13.22 -10.44 15.42
N LYS A 218 -14.13 -9.47 15.56
CA LYS A 218 -14.45 -8.50 14.49
C LYS A 218 -13.19 -7.79 13.99
N SER A 219 -12.35 -7.30 14.91
CA SER A 219 -11.09 -6.65 14.56
C SER A 219 -10.12 -7.60 13.85
N LEU A 220 -10.01 -8.86 14.28
CA LEU A 220 -9.15 -9.85 13.64
C LEU A 220 -9.63 -10.22 12.23
N VAL A 221 -10.95 -10.23 11.99
CA VAL A 221 -11.52 -10.41 10.66
C VAL A 221 -11.25 -9.21 9.77
N LEU A 222 -11.49 -7.99 10.26
CA LEU A 222 -11.21 -6.75 9.52
C LEU A 222 -9.71 -6.61 9.19
N ASN A 223 -8.84 -7.04 10.10
CA ASN A 223 -7.40 -7.03 9.91
C ASN A 223 -6.89 -8.25 9.11
N GLY A 224 -7.75 -9.15 8.61
CA GLY A 224 -7.37 -10.31 7.81
C GLY A 224 -6.62 -11.44 8.54
N ASP A 225 -6.44 -11.35 9.86
CA ASP A 225 -5.84 -12.43 10.67
C ASP A 225 -6.78 -13.66 10.75
N ILE A 226 -8.08 -13.40 10.72
CA ILE A 226 -9.12 -14.40 10.45
C ILE A 226 -9.72 -14.09 9.09
N TYR A 227 -9.63 -15.03 8.14
CA TYR A 227 -10.33 -14.93 6.86
C TYR A 227 -11.45 -15.96 6.83
N ILE A 228 -12.65 -15.53 6.47
CA ILE A 228 -13.86 -16.36 6.38
C ILE A 228 -14.41 -16.23 4.97
N SER A 229 -14.51 -17.35 4.25
CA SER A 229 -15.09 -17.39 2.90
C SER A 229 -16.46 -16.71 2.85
N ASN A 230 -16.67 -15.82 1.87
CA ASN A 230 -17.91 -15.07 1.64
C ASN A 230 -18.30 -14.04 2.72
N ILE A 231 -17.46 -13.80 3.73
CA ILE A 231 -17.74 -12.82 4.80
C ILE A 231 -16.62 -11.79 4.93
N SER A 232 -15.37 -12.23 4.86
CA SER A 232 -14.22 -11.33 4.93
C SER A 232 -14.05 -10.55 3.63
N HIS A 233 -13.47 -9.36 3.72
CA HIS A 233 -13.13 -8.57 2.54
C HIS A 233 -12.10 -9.31 1.67
N HIS A 234 -12.25 -9.20 0.36
CA HIS A 234 -11.33 -9.79 -0.60
C HIS A 234 -9.97 -9.08 -0.55
N ILE A 235 -8.90 -9.85 -0.37
CA ILE A 235 -7.53 -9.35 -0.35
C ILE A 235 -6.89 -9.79 -1.67
N THR A 236 -6.83 -8.89 -2.66
CA THR A 236 -6.33 -9.21 -4.02
C THR A 236 -5.22 -8.23 -4.45
N PRO A 237 -4.08 -8.71 -4.98
CA PRO A 237 -2.98 -7.84 -5.39
C PRO A 237 -3.23 -7.18 -6.76
N HIS A 238 -4.32 -6.43 -6.93
CA HIS A 238 -4.67 -5.82 -8.22
C HIS A 238 -3.93 -4.49 -8.41
N ASN A 239 -3.15 -4.37 -9.50
CA ASN A 239 -2.42 -3.15 -9.89
C ASN A 239 -1.68 -2.49 -8.70
N SER A 240 -0.93 -3.30 -7.96
CA SER A 240 -0.39 -2.92 -6.65
C SER A 240 1.14 -3.06 -6.60
N PHE A 241 1.79 -2.16 -5.86
CA PHE A 241 3.12 -2.41 -5.35
C PHE A 241 3.07 -3.33 -4.14
N GLY A 242 3.99 -4.27 -4.04
CA GLY A 242 4.04 -5.16 -2.89
C GLY A 242 5.26 -6.06 -2.88
N VAL A 243 5.51 -6.66 -1.71
CA VAL A 243 6.55 -7.67 -1.53
C VAL A 243 5.90 -8.89 -0.91
N VAL A 244 5.87 -9.99 -1.65
CA VAL A 244 5.31 -11.26 -1.22
C VAL A 244 6.45 -12.18 -0.79
N GLU A 245 6.45 -12.53 0.48
CA GLU A 245 7.40 -13.46 1.05
C GLU A 245 6.96 -14.92 0.84
N TRP A 246 7.92 -15.75 0.45
CA TRP A 246 7.79 -17.20 0.34
C TRP A 246 8.89 -17.86 1.18
N ASN A 247 8.61 -18.21 2.44
CA ASN A 247 9.54 -18.99 3.25
C ASN A 247 9.55 -20.45 2.75
N VAL A 248 10.72 -20.90 2.32
CA VAL A 248 10.92 -22.27 1.83
C VAL A 248 11.87 -23.07 2.73
N GLY A 249 12.61 -22.41 3.64
CA GLY A 249 13.60 -23.02 4.51
C GLY A 249 13.05 -23.82 5.71
N GLY A 250 11.72 -23.88 5.90
CA GLY A 250 11.09 -24.64 6.99
C GLY A 250 11.36 -24.12 8.41
N GLY A 251 11.92 -22.91 8.52
CA GLY A 251 12.23 -22.24 9.79
C GLY A 251 11.19 -21.17 10.16
N LYS A 252 11.11 -20.83 11.44
CA LYS A 252 10.14 -19.86 12.01
C LYS A 252 10.60 -18.39 11.94
N SER A 253 11.53 -18.08 11.03
CA SER A 253 12.22 -16.79 10.98
C SER A 253 11.41 -15.69 10.27
N SER A 254 10.33 -16.02 9.55
CA SER A 254 9.48 -15.02 8.88
C SER A 254 8.90 -13.97 9.83
N ARG A 255 8.62 -14.37 11.07
CA ARG A 255 8.10 -13.45 12.12
C ARG A 255 9.05 -12.29 12.40
N PHE A 256 10.33 -12.45 12.09
CA PHE A 256 11.40 -11.47 12.35
C PHE A 256 11.92 -10.80 11.07
N LEU A 257 11.33 -11.11 9.92
CA LEU A 257 11.60 -10.37 8.70
C LEU A 257 10.84 -9.06 8.69
N GLN A 258 11.60 -7.97 8.64
CA GLN A 258 11.06 -6.65 8.34
C GLN A 258 11.23 -6.37 6.85
N LYS A 259 10.13 -5.99 6.21
CA LYS A 259 10.07 -5.63 4.79
C LYS A 259 9.75 -4.15 4.69
N LYS A 260 10.58 -3.41 3.97
CA LYS A 260 10.39 -2.00 3.66
C LYS A 260 10.48 -1.80 2.14
N MET A 261 9.58 -1.00 1.58
CA MET A 261 9.53 -0.68 0.16
C MET A 261 9.43 0.84 0.01
N ASP A 262 10.51 1.44 -0.49
CA ASP A 262 10.58 2.85 -0.84
C ASP A 262 10.25 3.00 -2.32
N ILE A 263 9.27 3.81 -2.66
CA ILE A 263 8.73 3.98 -4.01
C ILE A 263 8.79 5.47 -4.33
N PHE A 264 9.58 5.83 -5.34
CA PHE A 264 9.70 7.19 -5.84
C PHE A 264 9.15 7.22 -7.27
N LEU A 265 8.04 7.93 -7.48
CA LEU A 265 7.47 8.17 -8.80
C LEU A 265 7.72 9.62 -9.17
N ARG A 266 8.31 9.84 -10.33
CA ARG A 266 8.53 11.17 -10.89
C ARG A 266 7.95 11.22 -12.29
N GLU A 267 7.00 12.11 -12.52
CA GLU A 267 6.58 12.40 -13.88
C GLU A 267 7.67 13.26 -14.55
N ILE A 268 8.38 12.66 -15.51
CA ILE A 268 9.50 13.31 -16.22
C ILE A 268 9.05 14.05 -17.47
N LYS A 269 7.91 13.65 -18.03
CA LYS A 269 7.19 14.28 -19.13
C LYS A 269 5.71 13.98 -18.95
N PRO A 270 4.82 14.72 -19.63
CA PRO A 270 3.40 14.38 -19.71
C PRO A 270 3.05 12.89 -19.74
N ASN A 271 2.48 12.37 -18.65
CA ASN A 271 2.07 10.97 -18.49
C ASN A 271 3.20 9.93 -18.63
N ILE A 272 4.47 10.36 -18.62
CA ILE A 272 5.64 9.50 -18.65
C ILE A 272 6.30 9.57 -17.26
N TRP A 273 6.32 8.43 -16.60
CA TRP A 273 6.74 8.29 -15.22
C TRP A 273 8.03 7.49 -15.12
N GLU A 274 9.04 8.09 -14.50
CA GLU A 274 10.16 7.39 -13.92
C GLU A 274 9.73 6.84 -12.56
N THR A 275 9.84 5.53 -12.36
CA THR A 275 9.54 4.87 -11.09
C THR A 275 10.79 4.20 -10.57
N GLN A 276 11.26 4.61 -9.39
CA GLN A 276 12.34 3.98 -8.67
C GLN A 276 11.77 3.24 -7.46
N VAL A 277 12.10 1.96 -7.32
CA VAL A 277 11.61 1.10 -6.24
C VAL A 277 12.81 0.51 -5.52
N LYS A 278 12.91 0.75 -4.21
CA LYS A 278 13.90 0.13 -3.34
C LYS A 278 13.23 -0.79 -2.34
N VAL A 279 13.54 -2.07 -2.41
CA VAL A 279 13.05 -3.09 -1.49
C VAL A 279 14.17 -3.46 -0.52
N LEU A 280 13.94 -3.22 0.76
CA LEU A 280 14.81 -3.61 1.86
C LEU A 280 14.14 -4.71 2.68
N VAL A 281 14.85 -5.84 2.85
CA VAL A 281 14.41 -6.92 3.72
C VAL A 281 15.50 -7.20 4.74
N GLN A 282 15.12 -7.22 6.02
CA GLN A 282 16.04 -7.42 7.13
C GLN A 282 15.55 -8.52 8.06
N ASN A 283 16.42 -9.46 8.39
CA ASN A 283 16.20 -10.40 9.48
C ASN A 283 16.62 -9.74 10.80
N THR A 284 15.65 -9.28 11.56
CA THR A 284 15.89 -8.50 12.80
C THR A 284 16.21 -9.34 14.01
N LEU A 285 16.18 -10.67 13.89
CA LEU A 285 16.44 -11.53 15.02
C LEU A 285 17.95 -11.55 15.35
N GLY A 286 18.27 -11.60 16.64
CA GLY A 286 19.59 -12.00 17.13
C GLY A 286 19.81 -13.52 17.03
N VAL A 287 20.97 -14.01 17.47
CA VAL A 287 21.20 -15.46 17.55
C VAL A 287 20.45 -16.03 18.76
N SER A 288 19.32 -16.70 18.54
CA SER A 288 18.52 -17.34 19.61
C SER A 288 17.74 -18.54 19.08
N GLU A 289 18.30 -19.74 19.14
CA GLU A 289 17.55 -20.96 18.80
C GLU A 289 16.37 -21.20 19.77
N PRO A 290 15.25 -21.79 19.30
CA PRO A 290 14.99 -22.33 17.96
C PRO A 290 14.51 -21.27 16.94
N PHE A 291 14.47 -19.99 17.31
CA PHE A 291 13.90 -18.91 16.49
C PHE A 291 14.93 -18.31 15.51
N GLY A 292 16.18 -18.24 15.94
CA GLY A 292 17.38 -17.59 15.37
C GLY A 292 17.95 -18.25 14.14
N GLN A 293 17.10 -18.72 13.23
CA GLN A 293 17.53 -19.47 12.07
C GLN A 293 17.77 -18.55 10.86
N THR A 294 18.69 -18.96 10.00
CA THR A 294 18.84 -18.36 8.67
C THR A 294 17.52 -18.48 7.92
N TRP A 295 16.93 -17.36 7.52
CA TRP A 295 15.76 -17.35 6.66
C TRP A 295 16.19 -17.73 5.24
N LYS A 296 15.44 -18.63 4.61
CA LYS A 296 15.64 -19.06 3.21
C LYS A 296 14.30 -19.04 2.51
N GLY A 297 14.22 -18.39 1.36
CA GLY A 297 12.95 -18.21 0.69
C GLY A 297 13.05 -17.47 -0.62
N HIS A 298 11.88 -17.16 -1.16
CA HIS A 298 11.74 -16.30 -2.32
C HIS A 298 11.08 -14.97 -1.92
N LEU A 299 11.50 -13.88 -2.56
CA LEU A 299 10.80 -12.61 -2.53
C LEU A 299 10.21 -12.38 -3.92
N GLU A 300 8.89 -12.25 -3.99
CA GLU A 300 8.18 -11.86 -5.20
C GLU A 300 7.82 -10.38 -5.10
N ILE A 301 8.34 -9.59 -6.04
CA ILE A 301 8.06 -8.16 -6.10
C ILE A 301 6.87 -7.95 -7.04
N LEU A 302 5.85 -7.30 -6.52
CA LEU A 302 4.67 -6.90 -7.27
C LEU A 302 4.85 -5.45 -7.69
N VAL A 303 4.64 -5.21 -8.98
CA VAL A 303 4.58 -3.88 -9.57
C VAL A 303 3.22 -3.69 -10.24
N PRO A 304 2.67 -2.47 -10.27
CA PRO A 304 1.47 -2.13 -11.01
C PRO A 304 1.56 -2.46 -12.51
N ASP A 305 0.41 -2.72 -13.13
CA ASP A 305 0.31 -3.12 -14.53
C ASP A 305 0.78 -2.01 -15.49
N PHE A 306 0.71 -0.73 -15.08
CA PHE A 306 1.20 0.39 -15.89
C PHE A 306 2.72 0.36 -16.11
N ILE A 307 3.48 -0.38 -15.30
CA ILE A 307 4.94 -0.55 -15.44
C ILE A 307 5.28 -1.58 -16.52
N ASN A 308 4.33 -2.44 -16.93
CA ASN A 308 4.48 -3.47 -17.96
C ASN A 308 5.72 -4.38 -17.78
N GLU A 309 6.07 -4.69 -16.53
CA GLU A 309 7.19 -5.58 -16.19
C GLU A 309 6.68 -6.90 -15.62
N PRO A 310 7.33 -8.03 -15.94
CA PRO A 310 6.95 -9.31 -15.38
C PRO A 310 7.20 -9.32 -13.87
N LYS A 311 6.39 -10.11 -13.15
CA LYS A 311 6.63 -10.38 -11.73
C LYS A 311 8.01 -11.00 -11.55
N THR A 312 8.83 -10.39 -10.71
CA THR A 312 10.18 -10.86 -10.44
C THR A 312 10.21 -11.67 -9.14
N LEU A 313 10.89 -12.83 -9.20
CA LEU A 313 11.06 -13.75 -8.08
C LEU A 313 12.55 -13.86 -7.76
N TYR A 314 12.92 -13.60 -6.51
CA TYR A 314 14.32 -13.64 -6.06
C TYR A 314 14.53 -14.67 -4.98
N ASP A 315 15.50 -15.56 -5.19
CA ASP A 315 15.98 -16.46 -4.16
C ASP A 315 16.85 -15.68 -3.17
N VAL A 316 16.51 -15.78 -1.89
CA VAL A 316 17.17 -15.00 -0.84
C VAL A 316 17.45 -15.87 0.38
N VAL A 317 18.65 -15.69 0.92
CA VAL A 317 19.13 -16.32 2.15
C VAL A 317 19.61 -15.21 3.08
N LEU A 318 19.00 -15.09 4.26
CA LEU A 318 19.30 -14.04 5.25
C LEU A 318 19.62 -14.67 6.61
N LYS A 319 20.89 -14.58 7.03
CA LYS A 319 21.28 -14.93 8.40
C LYS A 319 20.69 -13.93 9.40
N PRO A 320 20.58 -14.27 10.70
CA PRO A 320 20.21 -13.32 11.74
C PRO A 320 21.02 -12.02 11.68
N GLY A 321 20.36 -10.87 11.80
CA GLY A 321 20.96 -9.53 11.70
C GLY A 321 21.26 -9.03 10.28
N GLN A 322 21.19 -9.88 9.25
CA GLN A 322 21.50 -9.47 7.87
C GLN A 322 20.33 -8.75 7.21
N SER A 323 20.66 -7.86 6.28
CA SER A 323 19.71 -7.20 5.39
C SER A 323 20.13 -7.34 3.92
N ILE A 324 19.15 -7.32 3.03
CA ILE A 324 19.36 -7.23 1.58
C ILE A 324 18.55 -6.05 1.04
N SER A 325 19.15 -5.31 0.11
CA SER A 325 18.50 -4.23 -0.63
C SER A 325 18.50 -4.55 -2.12
N ARG A 326 17.38 -4.27 -2.79
CA ARG A 326 17.24 -4.34 -4.25
C ARG A 326 16.63 -3.04 -4.75
N ASN A 327 17.21 -2.49 -5.81
CA ASN A 327 16.74 -1.28 -6.45
C ASN A 327 16.27 -1.62 -7.85
N PHE A 328 15.15 -1.03 -8.25
CA PHE A 328 14.57 -1.13 -9.57
C PHE A 328 14.29 0.26 -10.09
N ALA A 329 14.47 0.47 -11.39
CA ALA A 329 14.14 1.72 -12.06
C ALA A 329 13.39 1.38 -13.34
N PHE A 330 12.26 2.05 -13.55
CA PHE A 330 11.38 1.82 -14.68
C PHE A 330 10.99 3.15 -15.30
N VAL A 331 10.74 3.14 -16.61
CA VAL A 331 10.07 4.24 -17.31
C VAL A 331 8.79 3.70 -17.90
N SER A 332 7.66 4.33 -17.57
CA SER A 332 6.34 3.84 -17.92
C SER A 332 5.45 4.96 -18.43
N HIS A 333 4.50 4.62 -19.30
CA HIS A 333 3.49 5.55 -19.78
C HIS A 333 2.17 5.28 -19.07
N ALA A 334 1.75 6.19 -18.18
CA ALA A 334 0.55 6.07 -17.37
C ALA A 334 -0.25 7.37 -17.43
N LYS A 335 -1.32 7.34 -18.23
CA LYS A 335 -2.23 8.47 -18.39
C LYS A 335 -3.05 8.66 -17.11
N ASP A 336 -3.10 9.90 -16.61
CA ASP A 336 -3.91 10.29 -15.45
C ASP A 336 -3.67 9.42 -14.20
N LEU A 337 -2.40 9.06 -13.96
CA LEU A 337 -2.02 8.33 -12.76
C LEU A 337 -2.30 9.20 -11.52
N LYS A 338 -3.33 8.82 -10.76
CA LYS A 338 -3.83 9.54 -9.57
C LYS A 338 -3.90 8.67 -8.32
N LYS A 339 -3.63 7.37 -8.47
CA LYS A 339 -3.72 6.40 -7.38
C LYS A 339 -2.73 5.26 -7.53
N LEU A 340 -2.26 4.76 -6.41
CA LEU A 340 -1.43 3.57 -6.28
C LEU A 340 -1.99 2.67 -5.19
N ASN A 341 -2.03 1.38 -5.47
CA ASN A 341 -2.37 0.38 -4.48
C ASN A 341 -1.09 -0.17 -3.84
N LEU A 342 -1.08 -0.28 -2.53
CA LEU A 342 -0.01 -0.87 -1.74
C LEU A 342 -0.54 -2.17 -1.12
N PHE A 343 0.10 -3.29 -1.40
CA PHE A 343 -0.39 -4.60 -1.03
C PHE A 343 0.57 -5.32 -0.09
N SER A 344 0.01 -5.92 0.97
CA SER A 344 0.70 -6.90 1.80
C SER A 344 -0.16 -8.15 1.93
N PRO A 345 0.36 -9.35 1.59
CA PRO A 345 -0.40 -10.59 1.70
C PRO A 345 -0.87 -10.86 3.13
N ARG A 346 -1.84 -11.76 3.26
CA ARG A 346 -2.26 -12.27 4.58
C ARG A 346 -1.06 -12.82 5.35
N GLY A 347 -1.05 -12.62 6.66
CA GLY A 347 0.04 -12.93 7.60
C GLY A 347 1.32 -12.10 7.42
N GLN A 348 1.36 -11.17 6.45
CA GLN A 348 2.55 -10.36 6.15
C GLN A 348 2.35 -8.91 6.55
N LYS A 349 3.47 -8.23 6.80
CA LYS A 349 3.55 -6.81 7.10
C LYS A 349 4.64 -6.20 6.23
N THR A 350 4.33 -5.08 5.58
CA THR A 350 5.29 -4.33 4.76
C THR A 350 5.16 -2.84 5.10
N ASN A 351 6.29 -2.19 5.33
CA ASN A 351 6.36 -0.76 5.55
C ASN A 351 6.61 -0.08 4.20
N PHE A 352 5.70 0.79 3.77
CA PHE A 352 5.82 1.53 2.53
C PHE A 352 6.20 2.98 2.82
N PHE A 353 7.06 3.52 1.96
CA PHE A 353 7.30 4.95 1.84
C PHE A 353 7.13 5.31 0.37
N VAL A 354 6.13 6.11 0.07
CA VAL A 354 5.80 6.53 -1.30
C VAL A 354 6.09 8.01 -1.41
N THR A 355 6.75 8.41 -2.48
CA THR A 355 6.93 9.82 -2.87
C THR A 355 6.53 9.94 -4.33
N VAL A 356 5.62 10.87 -4.62
CA VAL A 356 5.19 11.21 -5.97
C VAL A 356 5.58 12.66 -6.22
N SER A 357 6.42 12.88 -7.22
CA SER A 357 6.73 14.18 -7.81
C SER A 357 5.96 14.27 -9.13
N VAL A 358 5.04 15.22 -9.23
CA VAL A 358 4.42 15.54 -10.52
C VAL A 358 5.38 16.37 -11.37
N PHE A 359 5.07 16.50 -12.65
CA PHE A 359 5.83 17.33 -13.57
C PHE A 359 5.77 18.79 -13.10
N PRO A 360 6.84 19.60 -13.20
CA PRO A 360 6.88 20.97 -12.64
C PRO A 360 5.70 21.86 -13.07
N GLN A 361 5.14 21.60 -14.25
CA GLN A 361 3.96 22.26 -14.82
C GLN A 361 2.63 21.82 -14.21
N GLN A 362 2.66 21.24 -13.02
CA GLN A 362 1.50 20.73 -12.32
C GLN A 362 1.65 20.98 -10.82
N GLU A 363 0.52 21.26 -10.19
CA GLU A 363 0.42 21.37 -8.74
C GLU A 363 -0.38 20.19 -8.19
N ILE A 364 0.08 19.60 -7.09
CA ILE A 364 -0.70 18.61 -6.34
C ILE A 364 -1.71 19.35 -5.48
N ILE A 365 -2.99 19.22 -5.81
CA ILE A 365 -4.08 19.95 -5.13
C ILE A 365 -4.71 19.18 -3.98
N ASP A 366 -4.59 17.87 -4.00
CA ASP A 366 -5.19 16.99 -3.00
C ASP A 366 -4.40 15.67 -2.96
N SER A 367 -4.18 15.15 -1.76
CA SER A 367 -3.51 13.88 -1.52
C SER A 367 -3.79 13.42 -0.09
N ASN A 368 -3.79 12.11 0.15
CA ASN A 368 -3.74 11.57 1.52
C ASN A 368 -2.31 11.46 2.09
N GLY A 369 -1.33 12.06 1.41
CA GLY A 369 0.04 12.26 1.88
C GLY A 369 0.31 13.68 2.38
N THR A 370 1.57 13.95 2.73
CA THR A 370 2.06 15.29 3.02
C THR A 370 2.52 15.94 1.71
N ILE A 371 1.86 17.03 1.32
CA ILE A 371 2.20 17.82 0.13
C ILE A 371 3.31 18.82 0.48
N LEU A 372 4.32 18.91 -0.37
CA LEU A 372 5.37 19.92 -0.38
C LEU A 372 5.62 20.29 -1.85
N ASP A 373 5.15 21.46 -2.26
CA ASP A 373 5.18 21.96 -3.65
C ASP A 373 4.57 20.94 -4.66
N PHE A 374 5.33 20.53 -5.66
CA PHE A 374 4.96 19.53 -6.68
C PHE A 374 5.17 18.07 -6.22
N THR A 375 5.43 17.86 -4.92
CA THR A 375 5.68 16.54 -4.35
C THR A 375 4.68 16.19 -3.26
N THR A 376 4.27 14.92 -3.19
CA THR A 376 3.52 14.36 -2.05
C THR A 376 4.23 13.10 -1.54
N SER A 377 4.28 12.94 -0.23
CA SER A 377 4.89 11.78 0.41
C SER A 377 3.96 11.11 1.41
N PHE A 378 4.06 9.79 1.51
CA PHE A 378 3.18 8.97 2.35
C PHE A 378 3.96 7.80 2.94
N SER A 379 3.84 7.60 4.26
CA SER A 379 4.39 6.43 4.92
C SER A 379 3.27 5.63 5.57
N LYS A 380 3.23 4.33 5.28
CA LYS A 380 2.21 3.45 5.83
C LYS A 380 2.72 2.04 6.03
N ILE A 381 2.36 1.48 7.17
CA ILE A 381 2.46 0.06 7.43
C ILE A 381 1.20 -0.61 6.90
N VAL A 382 1.34 -1.49 5.91
CA VAL A 382 0.25 -2.31 5.38
C VAL A 382 0.40 -3.72 5.92
N ARG A 383 -0.69 -4.29 6.42
CA ARG A 383 -0.76 -5.66 6.94
C ARG A 383 -2.03 -6.32 6.40
N ASN A 384 -1.91 -7.52 5.86
CA ASN A 384 -3.04 -8.37 5.44
C ASN A 384 -4.08 -7.66 4.54
N GLY A 385 -3.64 -6.93 3.51
CA GLY A 385 -4.59 -6.17 2.70
C GLY A 385 -3.96 -5.19 1.74
N ILE A 386 -4.84 -4.30 1.27
CA ILE A 386 -4.52 -3.22 0.35
C ILE A 386 -4.68 -1.89 1.10
N THR A 387 -3.82 -0.93 0.79
CA THR A 387 -4.04 0.48 1.14
C THR A 387 -3.83 1.32 -0.10
N GLU A 388 -4.69 2.30 -0.31
CA GLU A 388 -4.62 3.20 -1.45
C GLU A 388 -3.86 4.47 -1.06
N PHE A 389 -2.92 4.86 -1.91
CA PHE A 389 -2.31 6.18 -1.91
C PHE A 389 -2.87 6.95 -3.11
N TYR A 390 -3.42 8.13 -2.89
CA TYR A 390 -3.99 8.94 -3.97
C TYR A 390 -3.45 10.36 -3.96
N TRP A 391 -3.47 10.95 -5.15
CA TRP A 391 -3.18 12.35 -5.37
C TRP A 391 -3.98 12.85 -6.57
N ASN A 392 -4.35 14.11 -6.51
CA ASN A 392 -4.91 14.85 -7.62
C ASN A 392 -3.97 15.98 -7.97
N ARG A 393 -3.91 16.29 -9.25
CA ARG A 393 -3.09 17.36 -9.79
C ARG A 393 -3.90 18.23 -10.72
N LYS A 394 -3.54 19.51 -10.80
CA LYS A 394 -3.98 20.43 -11.84
C LYS A 394 -2.76 20.91 -12.60
N ALA A 395 -2.96 21.39 -13.83
CA ALA A 395 -1.92 22.18 -14.49
C ALA A 395 -1.56 23.35 -13.58
N ASP A 396 -0.27 23.68 -13.51
CA ASP A 396 0.11 24.94 -12.89
C ASP A 396 -0.52 26.08 -13.69
N VAL A 397 -1.13 27.02 -12.97
CA VAL A 397 -1.78 28.21 -13.53
C VAL A 397 -1.10 29.46 -12.98
N GLN A 398 0.07 29.31 -12.36
CA GLN A 398 0.88 30.46 -11.97
C GLN A 398 1.27 31.26 -13.20
N ASP A 399 1.08 32.56 -13.08
CA ASP A 399 1.43 33.48 -14.15
C ASP A 399 2.95 33.63 -14.25
N PRO A 400 3.49 33.85 -15.46
CA PRO A 400 4.91 34.17 -15.62
C PRO A 400 5.26 35.48 -14.90
N PHE A 401 6.53 35.64 -14.53
CA PHE A 401 7.03 36.89 -13.94
C PHE A 401 7.88 37.65 -14.96
N VAL A 402 7.63 38.95 -15.09
CA VAL A 402 8.29 39.80 -16.09
C VAL A 402 9.28 40.72 -15.37
N THR A 403 10.51 40.78 -15.88
CA THR A 403 11.55 41.71 -15.41
C THR A 403 11.94 42.67 -16.52
N TYR A 404 12.09 43.95 -16.16
CA TYR A 404 12.61 44.97 -17.09
C TYR A 404 14.14 44.88 -17.17
N HIS A 405 14.70 45.01 -18.38
CA HIS A 405 16.14 45.11 -18.59
C HIS A 405 16.45 46.41 -19.32
N GLU A 406 16.99 47.38 -18.58
CA GLU A 406 17.32 48.71 -19.09
C GLU A 406 18.32 48.70 -20.24
N ARG A 407 19.27 47.76 -20.17
CA ARG A 407 20.31 47.55 -21.16
C ARG A 407 20.97 46.21 -20.89
N LEU A 408 20.81 45.24 -21.78
CA LEU A 408 21.70 44.08 -21.78
C LEU A 408 22.96 44.48 -22.55
N PHE A 409 23.90 45.10 -21.85
CA PHE A 409 25.26 45.18 -22.38
C PHE A 409 25.76 43.74 -22.49
N TYR A 410 26.30 43.36 -23.65
CA TYR A 410 26.89 42.03 -23.86
C TYR A 410 27.88 41.68 -22.74
N GLU A 411 28.57 42.69 -22.22
CA GLU A 411 29.53 42.63 -21.12
C GLU A 411 28.90 42.21 -19.77
N GLN A 412 27.60 42.41 -19.57
CA GLN A 412 26.86 42.12 -18.34
C GLN A 412 26.13 40.76 -18.37
N LEU A 413 26.11 40.07 -19.51
CA LEU A 413 25.60 38.71 -19.59
C LEU A 413 26.51 37.76 -18.76
N PRO A 414 25.97 36.72 -18.11
CA PRO A 414 26.79 35.70 -17.45
C PRO A 414 27.81 35.09 -18.44
N GLU A 415 29.01 34.71 -17.98
CA GLU A 415 30.08 34.19 -18.86
C GLU A 415 29.64 32.95 -19.65
N ASP A 416 28.80 32.11 -19.07
CA ASP A 416 28.13 30.98 -19.69
C ASP A 416 27.21 31.36 -20.88
N PHE A 417 26.72 32.60 -20.95
CA PHE A 417 26.02 33.16 -22.12
C PHE A 417 26.97 33.78 -23.15
N LYS A 418 28.14 34.27 -22.72
CA LYS A 418 29.18 34.82 -23.62
C LYS A 418 29.96 33.72 -24.34
N VAL A 419 30.17 32.59 -23.67
CA VAL A 419 30.90 31.41 -24.17
C VAL A 419 29.94 30.31 -24.67
N GLY A 420 28.63 30.56 -24.61
CA GLY A 420 27.57 29.66 -25.08
C GLY A 420 27.61 29.39 -26.59
N PRO A 421 26.74 28.51 -27.11
CA PRO A 421 26.74 28.14 -28.53
C PRO A 421 26.71 29.39 -29.42
N LYS A 422 27.41 29.38 -30.57
CA LYS A 422 27.61 30.47 -31.58
C LYS A 422 26.38 31.36 -31.92
N GLN A 423 25.20 30.98 -31.46
CA GLN A 423 23.91 31.64 -31.57
C GLN A 423 23.78 32.93 -30.75
N PHE A 424 24.74 33.23 -29.84
CA PHE A 424 24.75 34.41 -28.97
C PHE A 424 25.81 35.47 -29.31
N GLU A 425 26.78 35.18 -30.19
CA GLU A 425 27.80 36.15 -30.64
C GLU A 425 27.17 37.39 -31.32
N ASN A 426 25.96 37.25 -31.87
CA ASN A 426 25.26 38.33 -32.57
C ASN A 426 24.28 39.13 -31.69
N LEU A 427 24.16 38.89 -30.37
CA LEU A 427 23.20 39.63 -29.53
C LEU A 427 23.40 41.16 -29.60
N LYS A 428 24.65 41.61 -29.79
CA LYS A 428 25.04 43.02 -29.98
C LYS A 428 24.59 43.62 -31.32
N GLU A 429 24.46 42.80 -32.35
CA GLU A 429 23.99 43.21 -33.68
C GLU A 429 22.45 43.13 -33.80
N ILE A 430 21.83 42.32 -32.94
CA ILE A 430 20.41 42.01 -32.95
C ILE A 430 19.57 43.10 -32.27
N PHE A 431 20.06 43.68 -31.17
CA PHE A 431 19.36 44.74 -30.44
C PHE A 431 20.05 46.09 -30.67
N ASP A 432 19.28 47.08 -31.13
CA ASP A 432 19.75 48.44 -31.28
C ASP A 432 19.94 49.08 -29.91
N LYS A 433 20.88 50.02 -29.78
CA LYS A 433 21.07 50.84 -28.57
C LYS A 433 19.78 51.56 -28.16
N ASN A 434 18.87 51.75 -29.10
CA ASN A 434 17.59 52.39 -28.90
C ASN A 434 16.44 51.39 -28.66
N ASP A 435 16.67 50.08 -28.55
CA ASP A 435 15.55 49.15 -28.27
C ASP A 435 15.18 49.17 -26.76
N PHE A 436 13.88 49.13 -26.46
CA PHE A 436 13.35 48.88 -25.11
C PHE A 436 13.25 47.37 -24.91
N ILE A 437 14.01 46.83 -23.94
CA ILE A 437 14.15 45.38 -23.76
C ILE A 437 13.42 44.92 -22.50
N VAL A 438 12.61 43.88 -22.65
CA VAL A 438 11.90 43.21 -21.56
C VAL A 438 12.33 41.76 -21.54
N GLU A 439 12.74 41.26 -20.37
CA GLU A 439 12.94 39.82 -20.17
C GLU A 439 11.69 39.24 -19.52
N VAL A 440 11.16 38.21 -20.16
CA VAL A 440 10.04 37.46 -19.62
C VAL A 440 10.60 36.16 -19.09
N HIS A 441 10.49 35.97 -17.79
CA HIS A 441 10.79 34.72 -17.13
C HIS A 441 9.50 33.96 -16.93
N THR A 442 9.46 32.76 -17.45
CA THR A 442 8.39 31.83 -17.17
C THR A 442 8.89 30.90 -16.07
N ASN A 443 7.98 30.48 -15.18
CA ASN A 443 8.34 29.49 -14.16
C ASN A 443 8.72 28.13 -14.80
N GLU A 444 8.51 27.99 -16.11
CA GLU A 444 8.49 26.72 -16.84
C GLU A 444 8.93 26.88 -18.31
N PRO A 445 9.33 25.79 -18.99
CA PRO A 445 9.60 25.81 -20.42
C PRO A 445 8.38 26.21 -21.26
N ILE A 446 8.54 27.17 -22.17
CA ILE A 446 7.44 27.64 -23.02
C ILE A 446 7.68 27.40 -24.51
N LEU A 447 6.57 27.28 -25.24
CA LEU A 447 6.57 27.24 -26.69
C LEU A 447 5.89 28.50 -27.24
N ILE A 448 6.69 29.31 -27.94
CA ILE A 448 6.24 30.54 -28.58
C ILE A 448 5.77 30.20 -30.00
N LYS A 449 4.44 30.23 -30.23
CA LYS A 449 3.83 30.02 -31.56
C LYS A 449 3.25 31.30 -32.14
N ASP A 450 2.36 31.95 -31.38
CA ASP A 450 1.58 33.10 -31.83
C ASP A 450 1.69 34.24 -30.80
N LEU A 451 2.92 34.53 -30.35
CA LEU A 451 3.16 35.52 -29.30
C LEU A 451 2.70 36.91 -29.78
N GLU A 452 1.73 37.43 -29.03
CA GLU A 452 1.20 38.77 -29.20
C GLU A 452 1.64 39.59 -27.99
N VAL A 453 2.28 40.72 -28.25
CA VAL A 453 2.69 41.63 -27.19
C VAL A 453 2.20 43.03 -27.50
N PHE A 454 1.46 43.60 -26.54
CA PHE A 454 1.01 44.97 -26.59
C PHE A 454 1.70 45.74 -25.50
N LEU A 455 2.29 46.89 -25.84
CA LEU A 455 2.93 47.80 -24.91
C LEU A 455 2.21 49.14 -24.97
N ARG A 456 1.77 49.66 -23.82
CA ARG A 456 1.03 50.91 -23.71
C ARG A 456 1.62 51.77 -22.60
N ASP A 457 1.84 53.05 -22.84
CA ASP A 457 2.22 54.01 -21.79
C ASP A 457 1.04 54.25 -20.82
N ILE A 458 1.28 54.13 -19.51
CA ILE A 458 0.25 54.31 -18.46
C ILE A 458 0.02 55.81 -18.18
N GLY A 459 0.99 56.68 -18.46
CA GLY A 459 0.98 58.09 -18.09
C GLY A 459 0.29 59.05 -19.07
N LYS A 460 -0.05 58.60 -20.28
CA LYS A 460 -0.57 59.47 -21.36
C LYS A 460 -1.87 58.93 -21.96
N VAL A 461 -2.85 59.82 -22.12
CA VAL A 461 -4.18 59.52 -22.71
C VAL A 461 -4.14 59.53 -24.24
N GLU A 462 -3.16 60.23 -24.84
CA GLU A 462 -2.94 60.26 -26.28
C GLU A 462 -1.97 59.13 -26.69
N THR A 463 -2.25 58.46 -27.81
CA THR A 463 -1.42 57.42 -28.43
C THR A 463 -0.08 57.98 -28.90
N PHE A 464 0.84 58.22 -27.96
CA PHE A 464 2.23 58.58 -28.25
C PHE A 464 3.04 57.31 -28.47
N GLU A 465 3.96 57.37 -29.46
CA GLU A 465 4.84 56.31 -29.98
C GLU A 465 4.25 54.89 -29.98
N LYS A 466 3.85 54.42 -31.17
CA LYS A 466 3.51 53.01 -31.38
C LYS A 466 4.81 52.18 -31.29
N ARG A 467 5.21 51.81 -30.07
CA ARG A 467 6.29 50.85 -29.84
C ARG A 467 5.89 49.51 -30.44
N THR A 468 6.48 49.15 -31.58
CA THR A 468 6.24 47.87 -32.24
C THR A 468 7.23 46.84 -31.74
N LEU A 469 6.74 45.64 -31.43
CA LEU A 469 7.59 44.49 -31.15
C LEU A 469 8.46 44.24 -32.39
N LYS A 470 9.76 44.44 -32.25
CA LYS A 470 10.76 44.25 -33.29
C LYS A 470 11.17 42.80 -33.37
N GLN A 471 11.43 42.20 -32.21
CA GLN A 471 12.02 40.88 -32.12
C GLN A 471 11.73 40.17 -30.80
N VAL A 472 11.69 38.84 -30.89
CA VAL A 472 11.61 37.91 -29.78
C VAL A 472 12.84 37.01 -29.85
N LYS A 473 13.56 36.83 -28.74
CA LYS A 473 14.73 35.94 -28.67
C LYS A 473 14.62 35.03 -27.46
N ILE A 474 14.58 33.73 -27.70
CA ILE A 474 14.62 32.72 -26.64
C ILE A 474 16.04 32.69 -26.05
N LEU A 475 16.15 32.90 -24.74
CA LEU A 475 17.41 32.85 -23.99
C LEU A 475 17.66 31.46 -23.41
N SER A 476 16.62 30.85 -22.88
CA SER A 476 16.61 29.49 -22.33
C SER A 476 15.22 28.90 -22.52
N ASP A 477 15.01 27.67 -22.07
CA ASP A 477 13.68 27.05 -22.07
C ASP A 477 12.64 27.93 -21.34
N ASN A 478 13.07 28.67 -20.31
CA ASN A 478 12.19 29.39 -19.38
C ASN A 478 12.32 30.92 -19.46
N ALA A 479 13.08 31.44 -20.42
CA ALA A 479 13.32 32.88 -20.52
C ALA A 479 13.45 33.32 -21.97
N PHE A 480 12.86 34.47 -22.28
CA PHE A 480 12.98 35.11 -23.59
C PHE A 480 12.98 36.63 -23.46
N LEU A 481 13.65 37.27 -24.42
CA LEU A 481 13.71 38.72 -24.56
C LEU A 481 12.70 39.20 -25.59
N LEU A 482 12.12 40.35 -25.28
CA LEU A 482 11.28 41.15 -26.17
C LEU A 482 11.98 42.48 -26.41
N ALA A 483 12.21 42.83 -27.66
CA ALA A 483 12.72 44.13 -28.03
C ALA A 483 11.66 44.94 -28.77
N PHE A 484 11.45 46.16 -28.29
CA PHE A 484 10.55 47.12 -28.91
C PHE A 484 11.38 48.28 -29.48
N THR A 485 11.07 48.69 -30.70
CA THR A 485 11.66 49.92 -31.26
C THR A 485 11.17 51.14 -30.47
N LYS A 486 12.09 52.03 -30.07
CA LYS A 486 11.76 53.34 -29.48
C LYS A 486 12.34 54.46 -30.36
N GLU A 487 11.58 55.53 -30.56
CA GLU A 487 12.09 56.72 -31.26
C GLU A 487 12.67 57.72 -30.24
N THR A 488 12.10 57.78 -29.03
CA THR A 488 12.57 58.61 -27.93
C THR A 488 12.77 57.86 -26.62
N GLU A 489 13.75 58.28 -25.82
CA GLU A 489 14.01 57.73 -24.49
C GLU A 489 13.01 58.31 -23.47
N GLN A 490 12.32 57.44 -22.73
CA GLN A 490 11.25 57.81 -21.79
C GLN A 490 11.58 57.38 -20.36
N ILE A 491 12.75 57.81 -19.89
CA ILE A 491 13.25 57.47 -18.55
C ILE A 491 12.29 57.96 -17.46
N GLY A 492 11.92 57.06 -16.55
CA GLY A 492 11.03 57.29 -15.42
C GLY A 492 9.56 57.00 -15.69
N GLU A 493 9.19 56.65 -16.93
CA GLU A 493 7.81 56.31 -17.31
C GLU A 493 7.49 54.82 -17.04
N PHE A 494 6.20 54.50 -16.95
CA PHE A 494 5.70 53.15 -16.69
C PHE A 494 4.87 52.67 -17.87
N PHE A 495 5.16 51.46 -18.33
CA PHE A 495 4.48 50.84 -19.45
C PHE A 495 3.65 49.65 -18.99
N GLU A 496 2.44 49.56 -19.51
CA GLU A 496 1.56 48.42 -19.42
C GLU A 496 1.87 47.46 -20.58
N MET A 497 2.42 46.29 -20.26
CA MET A 497 2.67 45.24 -21.24
C MET A 497 1.63 44.13 -21.09
N THR A 498 0.87 43.86 -22.14
CA THR A 498 0.01 42.68 -22.22
C THR A 498 0.70 41.60 -23.03
N LEU A 499 0.90 40.42 -22.43
CA LEU A 499 1.42 39.23 -23.12
C LEU A 499 0.29 38.26 -23.39
N SER A 500 0.13 37.83 -24.65
CA SER A 500 -0.79 36.76 -25.07
C SER A 500 -0.10 35.80 -26.05
N GLY A 501 -0.71 34.64 -26.31
CA GLY A 501 -0.22 33.68 -27.30
C GLY A 501 0.99 32.85 -26.85
N ILE A 502 1.35 32.91 -25.57
CA ILE A 502 2.31 31.98 -24.96
C ILE A 502 1.56 30.68 -24.63
N THR A 503 2.09 29.58 -25.14
CA THR A 503 1.67 28.24 -24.75
C THR A 503 2.74 27.60 -23.88
N ASP A 504 2.32 26.96 -22.80
CA ASP A 504 3.21 26.08 -22.05
C ASP A 504 3.60 24.85 -22.90
N PHE A 505 4.49 24.01 -22.38
CA PHE A 505 4.90 22.77 -23.04
C PHE A 505 3.72 21.78 -23.29
N TRP A 506 2.59 21.95 -22.61
CA TRP A 506 1.38 21.13 -22.76
C TRP A 506 0.39 21.70 -23.79
N GLY A 507 0.67 22.86 -24.37
CA GLY A 507 -0.23 23.55 -25.28
C GLY A 507 -1.36 24.29 -24.57
N ASN A 508 -1.31 24.43 -23.24
CA ASN A 508 -2.21 25.32 -22.53
C ASN A 508 -1.82 26.77 -22.83
N LYS A 509 -2.79 27.57 -23.28
CA LYS A 509 -2.58 28.99 -23.50
C LYS A 509 -2.53 29.69 -22.15
N LEU A 510 -1.43 30.38 -21.86
CA LEU A 510 -1.37 31.28 -20.71
C LEU A 510 -2.38 32.40 -20.93
N LYS A 511 -3.13 32.74 -19.88
CA LYS A 511 -4.11 33.83 -19.96
C LYS A 511 -3.37 35.14 -20.23
N PRO A 512 -3.94 36.04 -21.05
CA PRO A 512 -3.39 37.37 -21.21
C PRO A 512 -3.22 38.04 -19.86
N LYS A 513 -2.01 38.50 -19.56
CA LYS A 513 -1.72 39.19 -18.31
C LYS A 513 -1.02 40.51 -18.60
N VAL A 514 -1.39 41.48 -17.77
CA VAL A 514 -0.88 42.83 -17.79
C VAL A 514 0.26 42.96 -16.78
N TYR A 515 1.39 43.49 -17.24
CA TYR A 515 2.59 43.75 -16.45
C TYR A 515 2.91 45.24 -16.49
N THR A 516 3.30 45.79 -15.34
CA THR A 516 3.81 47.16 -15.28
C THR A 516 5.32 47.14 -15.34
N ILE A 517 5.88 47.81 -16.35
CA ILE A 517 7.31 47.83 -16.65
C ILE A 517 7.80 49.26 -16.52
N PRO A 518 8.63 49.59 -15.52
CA PRO A 518 9.22 50.91 -15.41
C PRO A 518 10.43 51.03 -16.34
N GLU A 519 10.47 52.06 -17.19
CA GLU A 519 11.69 52.44 -17.91
C GLU A 519 12.59 53.19 -16.94
N LYS A 520 13.41 52.47 -16.16
CA LYS A 520 14.30 53.09 -15.17
C LYS A 520 15.61 53.55 -15.82
N ASN A 521 16.30 54.46 -15.14
CA ASN A 521 17.71 54.78 -15.38
C ASN A 521 18.52 54.30 -14.17
N MET A 522 19.27 53.21 -14.30
CA MET A 522 20.01 52.51 -13.24
C MET A 522 21.36 53.16 -12.94
N LYS A 523 21.64 54.36 -13.46
CA LYS A 523 22.82 55.14 -13.05
C LYS A 523 22.76 55.72 -11.63
N ASN A 524 21.68 55.46 -10.88
CA ASN A 524 21.50 55.90 -9.48
C ASN A 524 21.31 54.73 -8.52
#